data_AF-A2FBL6-F1
#
_entry.id   AF-A2FBL6-F1
#
_cell.length_a   1.000
_cell.length_b   1.000
_cell.length_c   1.000
_cell.angle_alpha   90.00
_cell.angle_beta   90.00
_cell.angle_gamma   90.00
#
_symmetry.space_group_name_H-M   'P 1'
#
loop_
_entity.id
_entity.type
_entity.pdbx_description
1 polymer ?
#
loop_
_entity_poly.entity_id
_entity_poly.type
_entity_poly.pdbx_seq_one_letter_code
_entity_poly.pdbx_strand_id
1 'polypeptide(L)'
;MTVDLKRLIIDTAKNAIETESAFFLHSCKPAFDLIDKGVTFKIKQWNDDLKKFFNQIKNDKLDPLRPPFGNNLFITKLPGNNLIVNKFMNEIGHVLFASEDNDANQTIPMTLQDFEALLMVFDAFGDGIGYYNCGPQSGNSQNHKHFQFQPITIYPLFTMMTEHKELPFEYRVEEITQWDPQSIYDLYIKLTQNLPTDSYNFIMNRKFAIVVPRTQGTHPKKIVLNAISLCGILAFGDITDPFIKENPLQVLTEACVAAKH
;
A
#
# COMPACT_ATOMS: atom_id res chain seq x y z
N MET A 1 -14.20 17.37 -14.32
CA MET A 1 -14.60 16.62 -13.11
C MET A 1 -13.40 16.13 -12.26
N THR A 2 -12.15 16.14 -12.75
CA THR A 2 -10.98 15.57 -12.03
C THR A 2 -10.38 16.46 -10.92
N VAL A 3 -10.39 17.80 -11.09
CA VAL A 3 -9.87 18.75 -10.08
C VAL A 3 -10.66 18.69 -8.77
N ASP A 4 -11.95 18.34 -8.84
CA ASP A 4 -12.84 18.29 -7.69
C ASP A 4 -12.50 17.11 -6.76
N LEU A 5 -12.23 15.92 -7.32
CA LEU A 5 -11.93 14.74 -6.51
C LEU A 5 -10.61 14.89 -5.74
N LYS A 6 -9.54 15.40 -6.37
CA LYS A 6 -8.27 15.66 -5.67
C LYS A 6 -8.49 16.63 -4.51
N ARG A 7 -9.19 17.74 -4.76
CA ARG A 7 -9.49 18.72 -3.72
C ARG A 7 -10.28 18.10 -2.57
N LEU A 8 -11.34 17.35 -2.88
CA LEU A 8 -12.17 16.67 -1.88
C LEU A 8 -11.34 15.72 -1.00
N ILE A 9 -10.46 14.92 -1.61
CA ILE A 9 -9.56 14.00 -0.88
C ILE A 9 -8.64 14.79 0.06
N ILE A 10 -8.00 15.85 -0.43
CA ILE A 10 -7.06 16.65 0.35
C ILE A 10 -7.77 17.41 1.49
N ASP A 11 -8.91 18.02 1.21
CA ASP A 11 -9.68 18.80 2.20
C ASP A 11 -10.25 17.86 3.28
N THR A 12 -10.72 16.68 2.91
CA THR A 12 -11.17 15.66 3.87
C THR A 12 -10.02 15.17 4.74
N ALA A 13 -8.85 14.90 4.15
CA ALA A 13 -7.67 14.48 4.92
C ALA A 13 -7.19 15.55 5.91
N LYS A 14 -7.19 16.83 5.51
CA LYS A 14 -6.85 17.95 6.39
C LYS A 14 -7.85 18.08 7.54
N ASN A 15 -9.15 18.06 7.23
CA ASN A 15 -10.20 18.10 8.25
C ASN A 15 -10.07 16.91 9.23
N ALA A 16 -9.80 15.70 8.73
CA ALA A 16 -9.58 14.52 9.56
C ALA A 16 -8.37 14.66 10.50
N ILE A 17 -7.29 15.32 10.05
CA ILE A 17 -6.13 15.63 10.90
C ILE A 17 -6.51 16.68 11.95
N GLU A 18 -7.18 17.76 11.55
CA GLU A 18 -7.61 18.85 12.44
C GLU A 18 -8.55 18.36 13.55
N THR A 19 -9.40 17.38 13.24
CA THR A 19 -10.31 16.76 14.21
C THR A 19 -9.75 15.50 14.88
N GLU A 20 -8.43 15.29 14.82
CA GLU A 20 -7.73 14.14 15.43
C GLU A 20 -8.33 12.76 15.08
N SER A 21 -8.89 12.66 13.88
CA SER A 21 -9.53 11.45 13.37
C SER A 21 -8.62 10.66 12.42
N ALA A 22 -7.61 11.31 11.85
CA ALA A 22 -6.52 10.71 11.09
C ALA A 22 -5.15 11.30 11.49
N PHE A 23 -4.08 10.55 11.24
CA PHE A 23 -2.73 10.86 11.70
C PHE A 23 -1.67 10.48 10.67
N PHE A 24 -0.54 11.17 10.70
CA PHE A 24 0.66 10.72 9.98
C PHE A 24 1.35 9.56 10.70
N LEU A 25 1.62 8.49 9.96
CA LEU A 25 2.39 7.32 10.39
C LEU A 25 3.82 7.67 10.81
N HIS A 26 4.35 8.78 10.28
CA HIS A 26 5.73 9.18 10.44
C HIS A 26 5.83 10.51 11.15
N SER A 27 6.93 10.71 11.88
CA SER A 27 7.23 11.99 12.49
C SER A 27 7.52 13.03 11.41
N CYS A 28 7.57 14.31 11.79
CA CYS A 28 7.96 15.40 10.89
C CYS A 28 9.45 15.37 10.51
N LYS A 29 10.23 14.39 11.00
CA LYS A 29 11.64 14.29 10.65
C LYS A 29 11.81 13.87 9.19
N PRO A 30 12.77 14.45 8.46
CA PRO A 30 13.02 14.09 7.08
C PRO A 30 13.34 12.60 6.93
N ALA A 31 12.85 12.00 5.84
CA ALA A 31 13.28 10.68 5.43
C ALA A 31 14.76 10.70 5.01
N PHE A 32 15.44 9.57 5.15
CA PHE A 32 16.84 9.41 4.74
C PHE A 32 17.04 8.15 3.90
N ASP A 33 18.16 8.10 3.17
CA ASP A 33 18.55 6.93 2.40
C ASP A 33 19.36 5.93 3.22
N LEU A 34 18.99 4.66 3.12
CA LEU A 34 19.75 3.53 3.62
C LEU A 34 20.07 2.62 2.44
N ILE A 35 21.35 2.24 2.28
CA ILE A 35 21.79 1.37 1.20
C ILE A 35 22.20 0.02 1.80
N ASP A 36 21.59 -1.06 1.33
CA ASP A 36 21.93 -2.44 1.70
C ASP A 36 22.19 -3.24 0.42
N LYS A 37 23.42 -3.75 0.27
CA LYS A 37 23.87 -4.55 -0.88
C LYS A 37 23.54 -3.90 -2.25
N GLY A 38 23.66 -2.57 -2.34
CA GLY A 38 23.40 -1.81 -3.57
C GLY A 38 21.91 -1.48 -3.81
N VAL A 39 21.01 -1.90 -2.92
CA VAL A 39 19.60 -1.53 -2.94
C VAL A 39 19.38 -0.33 -2.02
N THR A 40 18.79 0.73 -2.56
CA THR A 40 18.43 1.93 -1.79
C THR A 40 17.06 1.75 -1.15
N PHE A 41 16.94 2.17 0.11
CA PHE A 41 15.70 2.25 0.88
C PHE A 41 15.48 3.68 1.35
N LYS A 42 14.24 4.16 1.24
CA LYS A 42 13.80 5.40 1.87
C LYS A 42 13.25 5.09 3.26
N ILE A 43 13.97 5.52 4.28
CA ILE A 43 13.60 5.30 5.67
C ILE A 43 12.86 6.52 6.20
N LYS A 44 11.62 6.30 6.64
CA LYS A 44 10.83 7.28 7.39
C LYS A 44 10.89 6.97 8.88
N GLN A 45 10.92 8.00 9.72
CA GLN A 45 10.85 7.78 11.16
C GLN A 45 9.40 7.53 11.58
N TRP A 46 9.12 6.42 12.26
CA TRP A 46 7.83 6.12 12.86
C TRP A 46 7.40 7.18 13.87
N ASN A 47 6.10 7.51 13.88
CA ASN A 47 5.52 8.39 14.89
C ASN A 47 5.17 7.61 16.17
N ASP A 48 6.07 7.65 17.16
CA ASP A 48 5.90 6.93 18.43
C ASP A 48 4.67 7.37 19.23
N ASP A 49 4.16 8.59 19.03
CA ASP A 49 2.93 9.07 19.67
C ASP A 49 1.69 8.26 19.26
N LEU A 50 1.77 7.53 18.14
CA LEU A 50 0.66 6.69 17.67
C LEU A 50 0.44 5.44 18.52
N LYS A 51 1.41 5.04 19.36
CA LYS A 51 1.29 3.85 20.24
C LYS A 51 0.02 3.90 21.10
N LYS A 52 -0.39 5.07 21.56
CA LYS A 52 -1.62 5.26 22.36
C LYS A 52 -2.90 4.94 21.57
N PHE A 53 -2.95 5.30 20.28
CA PHE A 53 -4.11 5.08 19.42
C PHE A 53 -4.23 3.61 18.99
N PHE A 54 -3.12 2.93 18.71
CA PHE A 54 -3.14 1.50 18.38
C PHE A 54 -3.63 0.63 19.54
N ASN A 55 -3.33 1.03 20.79
CA ASN A 55 -3.87 0.34 21.97
C ASN A 55 -5.38 0.54 22.14
N GLN A 56 -5.93 1.69 21.74
CA GLN A 56 -7.36 1.95 21.74
C GLN A 56 -8.09 1.14 20.65
N ILE A 57 -7.54 1.10 19.43
CA ILE A 57 -8.13 0.36 18.29
C ILE A 57 -8.22 -1.14 18.56
N LYS A 58 -7.26 -1.73 19.31
CA LYS A 58 -7.35 -3.14 19.69
C LYS A 58 -8.61 -3.50 20.49
N ASN A 59 -9.27 -2.52 21.10
CA ASN A 59 -10.50 -2.72 21.85
C ASN A 59 -11.77 -2.47 21.03
N ASP A 60 -11.65 -1.87 19.83
CA ASP A 60 -12.78 -1.65 18.94
C ASP A 60 -13.13 -2.95 18.22
N LYS A 61 -14.39 -3.37 18.35
CA LYS A 61 -14.93 -4.57 17.66
C LYS A 61 -15.43 -4.28 16.25
N LEU A 62 -15.52 -3.01 15.86
CA LEU A 62 -16.06 -2.59 14.58
C LEU A 62 -14.96 -2.59 13.50
N ASP A 63 -15.30 -3.13 12.34
CA ASP A 63 -14.44 -3.08 11.16
C ASP A 63 -14.31 -1.62 10.66
N PRO A 64 -13.12 -1.00 10.71
CA PRO A 64 -12.94 0.40 10.36
C PRO A 64 -13.16 0.68 8.86
N LEU A 65 -13.23 -0.37 8.03
CA LEU A 65 -13.48 -0.28 6.59
C LEU A 65 -14.95 -0.45 6.23
N ARG A 66 -15.85 -0.52 7.22
CA ARG A 66 -17.31 -0.59 7.02
C ARG A 66 -18.01 0.67 7.52
N PRO A 67 -19.14 1.05 6.91
CA PRO A 67 -20.02 2.06 7.48
C PRO A 67 -20.58 1.63 8.85
N PRO A 68 -20.73 2.56 9.81
CA PRO A 68 -20.30 3.96 9.73
C PRO A 68 -18.77 4.07 9.83
N PHE A 69 -18.18 4.82 8.90
CA PHE A 69 -16.74 5.10 8.91
C PHE A 69 -16.38 5.99 10.09
N GLY A 70 -15.10 5.97 10.47
CA GLY A 70 -14.57 6.91 11.47
C GLY A 70 -14.86 8.36 11.07
N ASN A 71 -15.01 9.22 12.09
CA ASN A 71 -15.34 10.63 11.90
C ASN A 71 -14.44 11.30 10.86
N ASN A 72 -15.05 12.02 9.92
CA ASN A 72 -14.35 12.77 8.87
C ASN A 72 -13.42 11.92 7.97
N LEU A 73 -13.55 10.59 7.93
CA LEU A 73 -12.74 9.74 7.04
C LEU A 73 -13.41 9.43 5.70
N PHE A 74 -14.74 9.44 5.63
CA PHE A 74 -15.44 9.16 4.37
C PHE A 74 -15.32 10.32 3.37
N ILE A 75 -14.91 10.00 2.14
CA ILE A 75 -14.70 10.99 1.08
C ILE A 75 -15.88 10.95 0.11
N THR A 76 -16.09 9.82 -0.56
CA THR A 76 -17.16 9.62 -1.54
C THR A 76 -17.31 8.14 -1.90
N LYS A 77 -18.36 7.80 -2.64
CA LYS A 77 -18.49 6.49 -3.30
C LYS A 77 -17.85 6.52 -4.69
N LEU A 78 -17.19 5.41 -5.03
CA LEU A 78 -16.65 5.09 -6.35
C LEU A 78 -17.23 3.71 -6.78
N PRO A 79 -17.07 3.28 -8.04
CA PRO A 79 -17.57 1.98 -8.49
C PRO A 79 -17.17 0.83 -7.55
N GLY A 80 -18.17 0.19 -6.93
CA GLY A 80 -18.02 -0.95 -6.01
C GLY A 80 -17.29 -0.66 -4.69
N ASN A 81 -16.93 0.59 -4.41
CA ASN A 81 -15.98 0.95 -3.35
C ASN A 81 -16.34 2.27 -2.65
N ASN A 82 -16.17 2.30 -1.33
CA ASN A 82 -16.17 3.54 -0.54
C ASN A 82 -14.74 4.08 -0.48
N LEU A 83 -14.53 5.29 -0.98
CA LEU A 83 -13.26 5.99 -0.87
C LEU A 83 -13.17 6.68 0.49
N ILE A 84 -12.15 6.33 1.28
CA ILE A 84 -11.95 6.88 2.62
C ILE A 84 -10.48 7.31 2.82
N VAL A 85 -10.28 8.32 3.67
CA VAL A 85 -8.94 8.73 4.12
C VAL A 85 -8.33 7.59 4.92
N ASN A 86 -7.06 7.27 4.64
CA ASN A 86 -6.34 6.34 5.50
C ASN A 86 -6.09 7.01 6.86
N LYS A 87 -6.72 6.48 7.93
CA LYS A 87 -6.56 6.96 9.31
C LYS A 87 -5.10 7.08 9.74
N PHE A 88 -4.24 6.22 9.21
CA PHE A 88 -2.79 6.27 9.44
C PHE A 88 -2.10 6.50 8.09
N MET A 89 -2.03 7.76 7.67
CA MET A 89 -1.54 8.12 6.35
C MET A 89 -0.01 8.25 6.30
N ASN A 90 0.56 7.91 5.14
CA ASN A 90 1.98 8.12 4.87
C ASN A 90 2.23 9.54 4.35
N GLU A 91 1.27 10.08 3.61
CA GLU A 91 1.25 11.41 2.99
C GLU A 91 -0.20 11.89 2.92
N ILE A 92 -0.42 13.20 2.83
CA ILE A 92 -1.76 13.74 2.55
C ILE A 92 -2.21 13.23 1.17
N GLY A 93 -3.42 12.68 1.10
CA GLY A 93 -3.94 12.02 -0.09
C GLY A 93 -3.74 10.50 -0.11
N HIS A 94 -3.21 9.92 0.98
CA HIS A 94 -3.26 8.47 1.17
C HIS A 94 -4.71 8.02 1.45
N VAL A 95 -5.28 7.25 0.54
CA VAL A 95 -6.67 6.81 0.58
C VAL A 95 -6.79 5.29 0.49
N LEU A 96 -7.88 4.78 1.07
CA LEU A 96 -8.31 3.39 1.01
C LEU A 96 -9.57 3.32 0.15
N PHE A 97 -9.67 2.27 -0.66
CA PHE A 97 -10.87 1.90 -1.41
C PHE A 97 -11.44 0.67 -0.72
N ALA A 98 -12.41 0.87 0.17
CA ALA A 98 -13.04 -0.19 0.93
C ALA A 98 -14.21 -0.76 0.13
N SER A 99 -14.20 -2.07 -0.15
CA SER A 99 -15.26 -2.70 -0.93
C SER A 99 -16.63 -2.47 -0.31
N GLU A 100 -17.65 -2.22 -1.13
CA GLU A 100 -19.05 -2.19 -0.68
C GLU A 100 -19.61 -3.58 -0.36
N ASP A 101 -18.95 -4.65 -0.85
CA ASP A 101 -19.28 -6.02 -0.50
C ASP A 101 -18.71 -6.38 0.88
N ASN A 102 -19.60 -6.62 1.84
CA ASN A 102 -19.24 -6.96 3.22
C ASN A 102 -18.66 -8.37 3.37
N ASP A 103 -18.83 -9.25 2.39
CA ASP A 103 -18.26 -10.59 2.41
C ASP A 103 -16.91 -10.65 1.67
N ALA A 104 -16.57 -9.57 0.94
CA ALA A 104 -15.31 -9.46 0.26
C ALA A 104 -14.15 -9.29 1.25
N ASN A 105 -13.13 -10.14 1.09
CA ASN A 105 -11.95 -10.12 1.93
C ASN A 105 -10.66 -10.05 1.09
N GLN A 106 -9.53 -9.88 1.77
CA GLN A 106 -8.24 -9.67 1.11
C GLN A 106 -7.71 -10.87 0.32
N THR A 107 -8.35 -12.04 0.33
CA THR A 107 -7.98 -13.14 -0.58
C THR A 107 -8.64 -13.04 -1.95
N ILE A 108 -9.62 -12.14 -2.11
CA ILE A 108 -10.37 -11.98 -3.35
C ILE A 108 -9.60 -11.07 -4.32
N PRO A 109 -9.32 -11.51 -5.55
CA PRO A 109 -8.66 -10.68 -6.56
C PRO A 109 -9.37 -9.33 -6.81
N MET A 110 -8.60 -8.33 -7.23
CA MET A 110 -9.15 -7.06 -7.71
C MET A 110 -10.05 -7.32 -8.92
N THR A 111 -11.15 -6.58 -8.99
CA THR A 111 -12.16 -6.65 -10.06
C THR A 111 -11.96 -5.50 -11.04
N LEU A 112 -12.65 -5.56 -12.19
CA LEU A 112 -12.68 -4.44 -13.13
C LEU A 112 -13.15 -3.13 -12.47
N GLN A 113 -14.17 -3.18 -11.61
CA GLN A 113 -14.68 -2.00 -10.89
C GLN A 113 -13.64 -1.41 -9.92
N ASP A 114 -12.78 -2.26 -9.34
CA ASP A 114 -11.68 -1.78 -8.50
C ASP A 114 -10.68 -0.96 -9.33
N PHE A 115 -10.38 -1.37 -10.56
CA PHE A 115 -9.54 -0.60 -11.47
C PHE A 115 -10.23 0.66 -11.99
N GLU A 116 -11.55 0.63 -12.26
CA GLU A 116 -12.32 1.83 -12.58
C GLU A 116 -12.19 2.88 -11.47
N ALA A 117 -12.39 2.48 -10.21
CA ALA A 117 -12.25 3.36 -9.06
C ALA A 117 -10.80 3.85 -8.88
N LEU A 118 -9.81 2.97 -8.99
CA LEU A 118 -8.40 3.31 -8.84
C LEU A 118 -7.96 4.36 -9.87
N LEU A 119 -8.37 4.20 -11.13
CA LEU A 119 -8.01 5.10 -12.23
C LEU A 119 -8.60 6.49 -12.04
N MET A 120 -9.81 6.62 -11.48
CA MET A 120 -10.38 7.94 -11.15
C MET A 120 -9.49 8.73 -10.18
N VAL A 121 -8.87 8.07 -9.20
CA VAL A 121 -7.96 8.72 -8.25
C VAL A 121 -6.61 9.04 -8.89
N PHE A 122 -6.07 8.14 -9.71
CA PHE A 122 -4.87 8.45 -10.51
C PHE A 122 -5.08 9.62 -11.47
N ASP A 123 -6.26 9.76 -12.09
CA ASP A 123 -6.60 10.88 -12.98
C ASP A 123 -6.78 12.19 -12.22
N ALA A 124 -7.17 12.12 -10.96
CA ALA A 124 -7.22 13.29 -10.07
C ALA A 124 -5.83 13.74 -9.62
N PHE A 125 -4.93 12.81 -9.28
CA PHE A 125 -3.61 13.15 -8.71
C PHE A 125 -2.48 13.30 -9.73
N GLY A 126 -2.50 12.52 -10.81
CA GLY A 126 -1.38 12.36 -11.73
C GLY A 126 -0.44 11.26 -11.24
N ASP A 127 0.66 11.66 -10.60
CA ASP A 127 1.67 10.74 -10.09
C ASP A 127 1.31 10.15 -8.72
N GLY A 128 1.66 8.88 -8.52
CA GLY A 128 1.42 8.15 -7.29
C GLY A 128 1.62 6.65 -7.45
N ILE A 129 1.34 5.92 -6.38
CA ILE A 129 1.35 4.46 -6.35
C ILE A 129 -0.03 3.96 -5.90
N GLY A 130 -0.63 3.12 -6.73
CA GLY A 130 -1.79 2.29 -6.38
C GLY A 130 -1.29 0.91 -5.98
N TYR A 131 -1.85 0.32 -4.93
CA TYR A 131 -1.40 -0.97 -4.44
C TYR A 131 -2.47 -1.79 -3.74
N TYR A 132 -2.27 -3.11 -3.77
CA TYR A 132 -3.15 -4.10 -3.18
C TYR A 132 -2.34 -5.18 -2.45
N ASN A 133 -2.73 -5.48 -1.21
CA ASN A 133 -2.11 -6.51 -0.38
C ASN A 133 -3.08 -7.71 -0.33
N CYS A 134 -2.88 -8.68 -1.23
CA CYS A 134 -3.77 -9.82 -1.39
C CYS A 134 -3.29 -11.03 -0.59
N GLY A 135 -4.15 -11.60 0.23
CA GLY A 135 -3.91 -12.83 0.98
C GLY A 135 -3.28 -12.58 2.35
N PRO A 136 -3.33 -13.59 3.24
CA PRO A 136 -2.92 -13.45 4.65
C PRO A 136 -1.43 -13.14 4.83
N GLN A 137 -0.59 -13.44 3.84
CA GLN A 137 0.85 -13.18 3.90
C GLN A 137 1.29 -11.90 3.16
N SER A 138 0.35 -11.06 2.74
CA SER A 138 0.66 -9.83 1.99
C SER A 138 1.05 -8.63 2.86
N GLY A 139 0.89 -8.74 4.18
CA GLY A 139 1.04 -7.62 5.11
C GLY A 139 -0.17 -6.70 5.17
N ASN A 140 -1.37 -7.20 4.83
CA ASN A 140 -2.63 -6.49 5.07
C ASN A 140 -2.91 -6.36 6.58
N SER A 141 -3.40 -5.19 7.00
CA SER A 141 -3.76 -4.93 8.41
C SER A 141 -5.24 -5.21 8.70
N GLN A 142 -6.09 -5.25 7.68
CA GLN A 142 -7.52 -5.52 7.75
C GLN A 142 -7.89 -6.62 6.77
N ASN A 143 -8.84 -7.48 7.16
CA ASN A 143 -9.28 -8.59 6.32
C ASN A 143 -10.32 -8.17 5.27
N HIS A 144 -11.15 -7.16 5.56
CA HIS A 144 -12.10 -6.60 4.59
C HIS A 144 -11.37 -6.15 3.32
N LYS A 145 -11.90 -6.46 2.14
CA LYS A 145 -11.24 -6.18 0.87
C LYS A 145 -11.02 -4.68 0.71
N HIS A 146 -9.77 -4.30 0.50
CA HIS A 146 -9.41 -2.92 0.19
C HIS A 146 -8.08 -2.83 -0.57
N PHE A 147 -8.01 -1.85 -1.46
CA PHE A 147 -6.78 -1.40 -2.10
C PHE A 147 -6.53 0.06 -1.74
N GLN A 148 -5.36 0.58 -2.11
CA GLN A 148 -4.88 1.85 -1.59
C GLN A 148 -4.22 2.66 -2.70
N PHE A 149 -4.25 3.99 -2.55
CA PHE A 149 -3.48 4.92 -3.39
C PHE A 149 -2.77 5.93 -2.49
N GLN A 150 -1.53 6.27 -2.84
CA GLN A 150 -0.80 7.36 -2.22
C GLN A 150 0.00 8.18 -3.24
N PRO A 151 0.01 9.53 -3.11
CA PRO A 151 0.70 10.42 -4.04
C PRO A 151 2.20 10.54 -3.72
N ILE A 152 2.92 9.41 -3.81
CA ILE A 152 4.38 9.37 -3.67
C ILE A 152 5.04 9.16 -5.03
N THR A 153 6.25 9.70 -5.18
CA THR A 153 7.04 9.61 -6.43
C THR A 153 8.44 9.04 -6.21
N ILE A 154 8.78 8.71 -4.96
CA ILE A 154 10.08 8.17 -4.58
C ILE A 154 9.87 6.77 -4.02
N TYR A 155 10.23 5.76 -4.81
CA TYR A 155 10.01 4.35 -4.50
C TYR A 155 11.18 3.49 -5.07
N PRO A 156 12.37 3.53 -4.44
CA PRO A 156 13.59 3.03 -5.06
C PRO A 156 13.53 1.57 -5.53
N LEU A 157 12.92 0.68 -4.73
CA LEU A 157 12.85 -0.74 -5.09
C LEU A 157 11.84 -1.01 -6.20
N PHE A 158 10.75 -0.22 -6.27
CA PHE A 158 9.84 -0.24 -7.42
C PHE A 158 10.58 0.19 -8.69
N THR A 159 11.38 1.25 -8.64
CA THR A 159 12.20 1.70 -9.77
C THR A 159 13.15 0.59 -10.25
N MET A 160 13.84 -0.08 -9.33
CA MET A 160 14.73 -1.20 -9.67
C MET A 160 13.97 -2.35 -10.35
N MET A 161 12.76 -2.68 -9.90
CA MET A 161 11.93 -3.70 -10.55
C MET A 161 11.51 -3.27 -11.96
N THR A 162 11.15 -2.00 -12.19
CA THR A 162 10.83 -1.48 -13.54
C THR A 162 12.03 -1.42 -14.48
N GLU A 163 13.25 -1.39 -13.93
CA GLU A 163 14.50 -1.49 -14.69
C GLU A 163 14.97 -2.94 -14.86
N HIS A 164 14.14 -3.93 -14.49
CA HIS A 164 14.44 -5.35 -14.58
C HIS A 164 15.74 -5.76 -13.86
N LYS A 165 16.06 -5.11 -12.73
CA LYS A 165 17.23 -5.47 -11.91
C LYS A 165 17.04 -6.84 -11.24
N GLU A 166 18.11 -7.61 -11.16
CA GLU A 166 18.10 -8.84 -10.36
C GLU A 166 17.90 -8.50 -8.88
N LEU A 167 16.93 -9.16 -8.26
CA LEU A 167 16.62 -9.06 -6.84
C LEU A 167 16.57 -10.47 -6.25
N PRO A 168 16.84 -10.63 -4.95
CA PRO A 168 16.88 -11.95 -4.30
C PRO A 168 15.49 -12.61 -4.13
N PHE A 169 14.44 -12.00 -4.67
CA PHE A 169 13.07 -12.51 -4.63
C PHE A 169 12.40 -12.40 -6.01
N GLU A 170 11.41 -13.26 -6.24
CA GLU A 170 10.60 -13.27 -7.45
C GLU A 170 9.72 -12.02 -7.51
N TYR A 171 9.70 -11.37 -8.67
CA TYR A 171 8.72 -10.34 -9.02
C TYR A 171 8.40 -10.47 -10.50
N ARG A 172 7.21 -9.97 -10.88
CA ARG A 172 6.79 -9.83 -12.26
C ARG A 172 6.51 -8.37 -12.52
N VAL A 173 6.95 -7.86 -13.66
CA VAL A 173 6.82 -6.46 -14.04
C VAL A 173 6.40 -6.35 -15.49
N GLU A 174 5.44 -5.48 -15.76
CA GLU A 174 4.94 -5.21 -17.11
C GLU A 174 4.70 -3.72 -17.28
N GLU A 175 4.95 -3.22 -18.50
CA GLU A 175 4.62 -1.84 -18.88
C GLU A 175 3.12 -1.71 -19.17
N ILE A 176 2.53 -0.62 -18.72
CA ILE A 176 1.14 -0.25 -18.99
C ILE A 176 1.13 0.55 -20.29
N THR A 177 0.71 -0.10 -21.37
CA THR A 177 0.66 0.51 -22.71
C THR A 177 -0.69 1.19 -23.00
N GLN A 178 -1.74 0.79 -22.30
CA GLN A 178 -3.09 1.36 -22.41
C GLN A 178 -3.60 1.75 -21.02
N TRP A 179 -4.00 3.01 -20.86
CA TRP A 179 -4.48 3.57 -19.60
C TRP A 179 -6.01 3.56 -19.53
N ASP A 180 -6.58 2.37 -19.44
CA ASP A 180 -8.00 2.14 -19.26
C ASP A 180 -8.26 0.96 -18.29
N PRO A 181 -9.44 0.88 -17.66
CA PRO A 181 -9.71 -0.12 -16.64
C PRO A 181 -9.58 -1.57 -17.13
N GLN A 182 -10.02 -1.86 -18.36
CA GLN A 182 -10.02 -3.21 -18.90
C GLN A 182 -8.59 -3.69 -19.17
N SER A 183 -7.79 -2.86 -19.85
CA SER A 183 -6.39 -3.20 -20.15
C SER A 183 -5.56 -3.42 -18.89
N ILE A 184 -5.79 -2.63 -17.84
CA ILE A 184 -5.07 -2.77 -16.57
C ILE A 184 -5.56 -3.99 -15.78
N TYR A 185 -6.86 -4.28 -15.82
CA TYR A 185 -7.42 -5.52 -15.26
C TYR A 185 -6.82 -6.76 -15.94
N ASP A 186 -6.76 -6.78 -17.27
CA ASP A 186 -6.17 -7.89 -18.04
C ASP A 186 -4.68 -8.07 -17.71
N LEU A 187 -3.95 -6.96 -17.57
CA LEU A 187 -2.55 -6.98 -17.13
C LEU A 187 -2.39 -7.53 -15.72
N TYR A 188 -3.28 -7.15 -14.79
CA TYR A 188 -3.32 -7.68 -13.44
C TYR A 188 -3.58 -9.20 -13.43
N ILE A 189 -4.53 -9.69 -14.22
CA ILE A 189 -4.79 -11.12 -14.37
C ILE A 189 -3.55 -11.84 -14.93
N LYS A 190 -2.91 -11.30 -15.99
CA LYS A 190 -1.66 -11.84 -16.54
C LYS A 190 -0.56 -11.94 -15.47
N LEU A 191 -0.35 -10.87 -14.69
CA LEU A 191 0.69 -10.83 -13.67
C LEU A 191 0.41 -11.77 -12.49
N THR A 192 -0.86 -12.00 -12.14
CA THR A 192 -1.27 -12.83 -10.99
C THR A 192 -1.56 -14.30 -11.34
N GLN A 193 -1.54 -14.66 -12.62
CA GLN A 193 -1.79 -16.03 -13.06
C GLN A 193 -0.69 -16.99 -12.60
N ASN A 194 -1.05 -18.14 -12.03
CA ASN A 194 -0.09 -19.19 -11.62
C ASN A 194 1.03 -18.67 -10.71
N LEU A 195 0.69 -17.83 -9.72
CA LEU A 195 1.67 -17.43 -8.71
C LEU A 195 2.06 -18.64 -7.84
N PRO A 196 3.29 -18.68 -7.32
CA PRO A 196 3.76 -19.75 -6.44
C PRO A 196 3.06 -19.75 -5.06
N THR A 197 2.34 -18.69 -4.70
CA THR A 197 1.60 -18.55 -3.44
C THR A 197 0.29 -17.79 -3.66
N ASP A 198 -0.67 -18.00 -2.75
CA ASP A 198 -1.97 -17.32 -2.77
C ASP A 198 -1.91 -15.91 -2.15
N SER A 199 -0.73 -15.46 -1.71
CA SER A 199 -0.51 -14.14 -1.14
C SER A 199 0.47 -13.35 -1.98
N TYR A 200 0.14 -12.12 -2.32
CA TYR A 200 0.99 -11.27 -3.15
C TYR A 200 0.72 -9.79 -2.87
N ASN A 201 1.66 -8.95 -3.32
CA ASN A 201 1.41 -7.52 -3.45
C ASN A 201 1.33 -7.17 -4.93
N PHE A 202 0.26 -6.48 -5.31
CA PHE A 202 0.16 -5.80 -6.59
C PHE A 202 0.46 -4.32 -6.38
N ILE A 203 1.27 -3.72 -7.24
CA ILE A 203 1.75 -2.35 -7.14
C ILE A 203 1.77 -1.76 -8.54
N MET A 204 1.21 -0.57 -8.74
CA MET A 204 1.26 0.10 -10.03
C MET A 204 1.48 1.61 -9.89
N ASN A 205 2.12 2.18 -10.90
CA ASN A 205 2.02 3.60 -11.21
C ASN A 205 1.39 3.76 -12.61
N ARG A 206 1.51 4.95 -13.22
CA ARG A 206 0.96 5.20 -14.57
C ARG A 206 1.65 4.44 -15.72
N LYS A 207 2.83 3.89 -15.47
CA LYS A 207 3.70 3.30 -16.51
C LYS A 207 3.93 1.81 -16.32
N PHE A 208 3.90 1.30 -15.09
CA PHE A 208 4.24 -0.08 -14.79
C PHE A 208 3.29 -0.67 -13.76
N ALA A 209 3.05 -1.97 -13.91
CA ALA A 209 2.41 -2.81 -12.91
C ALA A 209 3.35 -3.94 -12.50
N ILE A 210 3.41 -4.20 -11.20
CA ILE A 210 4.29 -5.18 -10.57
C ILE A 210 3.47 -6.10 -9.66
N VAL A 211 3.81 -7.38 -9.68
CA VAL A 211 3.34 -8.37 -8.70
C VAL A 211 4.54 -9.01 -8.01
N VAL A 212 4.50 -9.07 -6.68
CA VAL A 212 5.49 -9.77 -5.85
C VAL A 212 4.78 -10.86 -5.05
N PRO A 213 5.03 -12.16 -5.31
CA PRO A 213 4.53 -13.26 -4.49
C PRO A 213 5.14 -13.24 -3.09
N ARG A 214 4.31 -13.50 -2.07
CA ARG A 214 4.67 -13.36 -0.66
C ARG A 214 4.63 -14.68 0.08
N THR A 215 5.53 -14.83 1.05
CA THR A 215 5.63 -15.99 1.96
C THR A 215 5.21 -15.64 3.38
N GLN A 216 5.48 -14.41 3.83
CA GLN A 216 5.02 -13.92 5.14
C GLN A 216 4.71 -12.42 5.11
N GLY A 217 3.62 -12.01 5.77
CA GLY A 217 3.23 -10.59 5.85
C GLY A 217 3.92 -9.84 6.99
N THR A 218 4.32 -10.57 8.04
CA THR A 218 5.00 -10.03 9.22
C THR A 218 6.28 -10.82 9.45
N HIS A 219 7.40 -10.12 9.51
CA HIS A 219 8.70 -10.72 9.80
C HIS A 219 8.79 -11.14 11.27
N PRO A 220 9.54 -12.21 11.64
CA PRO A 220 9.71 -12.65 13.03
C PRO A 220 10.21 -11.55 13.99
N LYS A 221 10.89 -10.54 13.46
CA LYS A 221 11.31 -9.32 14.19
C LYS A 221 10.19 -8.27 14.37
N LYS A 222 8.93 -8.67 14.21
CA LYS A 222 7.71 -7.88 14.46
C LYS A 222 7.54 -6.64 13.58
N ILE A 223 8.12 -6.64 12.38
CA ILE A 223 7.84 -5.62 11.35
C ILE A 223 6.84 -6.19 10.34
N VAL A 224 5.79 -5.41 10.05
CA VAL A 224 4.85 -5.72 8.96
C VAL A 224 5.44 -5.22 7.66
N LEU A 225 5.45 -6.08 6.64
CA LEU A 225 6.00 -5.79 5.33
C LEU A 225 4.87 -5.89 4.30
N ASN A 226 4.53 -4.78 3.66
CA ASN A 226 3.44 -4.68 2.69
C ASN A 226 3.97 -4.15 1.35
N ALA A 227 3.06 -3.80 0.43
CA ALA A 227 3.42 -3.23 -0.87
C ALA A 227 4.34 -1.99 -0.76
N ILE A 228 4.16 -1.12 0.23
CA ILE A 228 5.00 0.08 0.41
C ILE A 228 6.43 -0.31 0.83
N SER A 229 6.58 -1.37 1.62
CA SER A 229 7.91 -1.94 1.92
C SER A 229 8.61 -2.44 0.65
N LEU A 230 7.85 -3.05 -0.27
CA LEU A 230 8.34 -3.49 -1.58
C LEU A 230 8.57 -2.36 -2.60
N CYS A 231 8.01 -1.17 -2.34
CA CYS A 231 8.43 0.07 -3.00
C CYS A 231 9.78 0.59 -2.48
N GLY A 232 10.38 -0.06 -1.47
CA GLY A 232 11.64 0.36 -0.86
C GLY A 232 11.45 1.45 0.18
N ILE A 233 10.26 1.56 0.77
CA ILE A 233 9.95 2.55 1.81
C ILE A 233 9.69 1.81 3.12
N LEU A 234 10.53 2.07 4.12
CA LEU A 234 10.42 1.44 5.45
C LEU A 234 10.24 2.50 6.53
N ALA A 235 9.63 2.08 7.63
CA ALA A 235 9.37 2.93 8.79
C ALA A 235 10.13 2.40 10.01
N PHE A 236 11.06 3.19 10.54
CA PHE A 236 11.83 2.82 11.73
C PHE A 236 11.43 3.66 12.93
N GLY A 237 11.11 3.00 14.05
CA GLY A 237 10.91 3.62 15.35
C GLY A 237 11.98 3.18 16.34
N ASP A 238 11.83 3.63 17.59
CA ASP A 238 12.78 3.30 18.66
C ASP A 238 12.84 1.79 18.97
N ILE A 239 11.71 1.10 18.76
CA ILE A 239 11.59 -0.35 19.01
C ILE A 239 11.95 -1.21 17.80
N THR A 240 12.34 -0.61 16.67
CA THR A 240 12.74 -1.38 15.48
C THR A 240 14.02 -2.15 15.76
N ASP A 241 13.95 -3.46 15.58
CA ASP A 241 15.08 -4.39 15.79
C ASP A 241 16.30 -3.94 14.98
N PRO A 242 17.50 -3.83 15.59
CA PRO A 242 18.74 -3.43 14.89
C PRO A 242 19.02 -4.27 13.64
N PHE A 243 18.68 -5.56 13.66
CA PHE A 243 18.86 -6.45 12.52
C PHE A 243 18.15 -5.92 11.26
N ILE A 244 16.96 -5.33 11.42
CA ILE A 244 16.19 -4.76 10.29
C ILE A 244 16.89 -3.52 9.74
N LYS A 245 17.49 -2.71 10.62
CA LYS A 245 18.20 -1.48 10.22
C LYS A 245 19.49 -1.80 9.47
N GLU A 246 20.12 -2.92 9.82
CA GLU A 246 21.37 -3.38 9.20
C GLU A 246 21.14 -4.23 7.95
N ASN A 247 20.02 -4.94 7.85
CA ASN A 247 19.75 -5.92 6.79
C ASN A 247 18.34 -5.79 6.16
N PRO A 248 17.89 -4.59 5.74
CA PRO A 248 16.54 -4.40 5.20
C PRO A 248 16.27 -5.24 3.95
N LEU A 249 17.27 -5.51 3.10
CA LEU A 249 17.08 -6.35 1.90
C LEU A 249 16.85 -7.80 2.29
N GLN A 250 17.61 -8.32 3.26
CA GLN A 250 17.40 -9.68 3.76
C GLN A 250 16.00 -9.83 4.35
N VAL A 251 15.56 -8.86 5.16
CA VAL A 251 14.22 -8.86 5.77
C VAL A 251 13.10 -8.92 4.73
N LEU A 252 13.22 -8.19 3.62
CA LEU A 252 12.27 -8.28 2.51
C LEU A 252 12.36 -9.61 1.75
N THR A 253 13.58 -10.10 1.53
CA THR A 253 13.83 -11.38 0.84
C THR A 253 13.14 -12.52 1.57
N GLU A 254 13.32 -12.61 2.88
CA GLU A 254 12.69 -13.65 3.73
C GLU A 254 11.16 -13.57 3.70
N ALA A 255 10.60 -12.43 3.31
CA ALA A 255 9.15 -12.22 3.22
C ALA A 255 8.53 -12.48 1.84
N CYS A 256 9.36 -12.80 0.85
CA CYS A 256 8.95 -13.04 -0.53
C CYS A 256 9.34 -14.44 -0.98
N VAL A 257 8.77 -14.88 -2.10
CA VAL A 257 9.26 -16.10 -2.76
C VAL A 257 10.64 -15.83 -3.32
N ALA A 258 11.60 -16.73 -3.06
CA ALA A 258 12.97 -16.59 -3.56
C ALA A 258 13.00 -16.59 -5.09
N ALA A 259 13.92 -15.82 -5.67
CA ALA A 259 14.15 -15.86 -7.11
C ALA A 259 14.58 -17.27 -7.54
N LYS A 260 14.06 -17.76 -8.66
CA LYS A 260 14.53 -19.01 -9.28
C LYS A 260 15.81 -18.69 -10.05
N HIS A 261 16.94 -19.21 -9.58
CA HIS A 261 18.22 -19.18 -10.31
C HIS A 261 18.23 -20.23 -11.43
#